data_AF-A0A920E2V7-F1
#
_entry.id   AF-A0A920E2V7-F1
#
_cell.length_a   1.000
_cell.length_b   1.000
_cell.length_c   1.000
_cell.angle_alpha   90.00
_cell.angle_beta   90.00
_cell.angle_gamma   90.00
#
_symmetry.space_group_name_H-M   'P 1'
#
loop_
_entity.id
_entity.type
_entity.pdbx_description
1 polymer ?
#
loop_
_entity_poly.entity_id
_entity_poly.type
_entity_poly.pdbx_seq_one_letter_code
_entity_poly.pdbx_strand_id
1 'polypeptide(L)'
;MAVIYTRGRALKTAIAALFLVVAGASLLTVAVQLVMSASGGSNPDLGWGVVAVVSTGLAGWATRSQGLLRLLSVADPWAHQGRTRAVWGLLALVVLLVVGLKTGSPDRDAYKNLVFGEGGLVEWSQVLVLVLASRTAWLIGSDLNARLQERRPGRLFQGGAACLALVLMEELAWGQVIFSWRTPALLNEINAQNETTLHNIGWFQDRLDVGTFLATLGVLAVVVLAPRWMQALTKHCSESMAAVTRALTPAVYSWPLFLAVSALAFCIATRTFSELILNRDQEWGELVLYASIYLLLLRTRVLLGPVQDAP
;
A
#
# COMPACT_ATOMS: atom_id res chain seq x y z
N MET A 1 -13.58 -29.96 0.00
CA MET A 1 -12.42 -29.19 0.52
C MET A 1 -12.31 -27.89 -0.26
N ALA A 2 -12.13 -26.75 0.39
CA ALA A 2 -11.90 -25.49 -0.31
C ALA A 2 -10.48 -25.47 -0.93
N VAL A 3 -10.34 -24.94 -2.15
CA VAL A 3 -9.05 -24.83 -2.83
C VAL A 3 -8.15 -23.85 -2.05
N ILE A 4 -6.97 -24.33 -1.65
CA ILE A 4 -5.95 -23.53 -0.97
C ILE A 4 -4.89 -23.10 -1.98
N TYR A 5 -4.81 -21.80 -2.26
CA TYR A 5 -3.80 -21.22 -3.15
C TYR A 5 -2.43 -21.21 -2.48
N THR A 6 -1.46 -21.89 -3.09
CA THR A 6 -0.08 -22.01 -2.57
C THR A 6 0.60 -20.66 -2.35
N ARG A 7 0.36 -19.69 -3.24
CA ARG A 7 0.86 -18.30 -3.10
C ARG A 7 0.31 -17.60 -1.85
N GLY A 8 -0.96 -17.84 -1.51
CA GLY A 8 -1.55 -17.31 -0.29
C GLY A 8 -0.93 -17.91 0.98
N ARG A 9 -0.59 -19.21 0.95
CA ARG A 9 0.15 -19.87 2.02
C ARG A 9 1.57 -19.31 2.15
N ALA A 10 2.28 -19.13 1.03
CA ALA A 10 3.61 -18.54 1.02
C ALA A 10 3.60 -17.10 1.57
N LEU A 11 2.58 -16.31 1.23
CA LEU A 11 2.39 -14.97 1.79
C LEU A 11 2.19 -14.99 3.30
N LYS A 12 1.39 -15.92 3.83
CA LYS A 12 1.24 -16.12 5.28
C LYS A 12 2.60 -16.40 5.94
N THR A 13 3.40 -17.29 5.35
CA THR A 13 4.75 -17.61 5.84
C THR A 13 5.66 -16.39 5.80
N ALA A 14 5.62 -15.60 4.72
CA ALA A 14 6.42 -14.39 4.58
C ALA A 14 6.05 -13.33 5.63
N ILE A 15 4.75 -13.14 5.93
CA ILE A 15 4.29 -12.22 6.99
C ILE A 15 4.81 -12.67 8.36
N ALA A 16 4.72 -13.97 8.67
CA ALA A 16 5.26 -14.50 9.92
C ALA A 16 6.79 -14.30 10.02
N ALA A 17 7.51 -14.56 8.93
CA ALA A 17 8.96 -14.36 8.87
C ALA A 17 9.34 -12.89 9.04
N LEU A 18 8.60 -11.95 8.43
CA LEU A 18 8.82 -10.52 8.60
C LEU A 18 8.73 -10.12 10.09
N PHE A 19 7.69 -10.55 10.79
CA PHE A 19 7.56 -10.26 12.22
C PHE A 19 8.67 -10.89 13.07
N LEU A 20 9.17 -12.07 12.69
CA LEU A 20 10.35 -12.66 13.35
C LEU A 20 11.63 -11.84 13.10
N VAL A 21 11.82 -11.34 11.88
CA VAL A 21 12.97 -10.47 11.55
C VAL A 21 12.90 -9.17 12.34
N VAL A 22 11.73 -8.52 12.41
CA VAL A 22 11.53 -7.30 13.20
C VAL A 22 11.77 -7.56 14.69
N ALA A 23 11.27 -8.68 15.21
CA ALA A 23 11.53 -9.09 16.59
C ALA A 23 13.03 -9.29 16.87
N GLY A 24 13.72 -10.03 16.00
CA GLY A 24 15.15 -10.27 16.12
C GLY A 24 15.98 -8.99 16.06
N ALA A 25 15.68 -8.10 15.11
CA ALA A 25 16.35 -6.81 15.00
C ALA A 25 16.11 -5.94 16.25
N SER A 26 14.88 -5.91 16.75
CA SER A 26 14.54 -5.16 17.97
C SER A 26 15.26 -5.70 19.22
N LEU A 27 15.35 -7.02 19.37
CA LEU A 27 16.11 -7.65 20.46
C LEU A 27 17.60 -7.36 20.36
N LEU A 28 18.15 -7.38 19.14
CA LEU A 28 19.56 -7.02 18.92
C LEU A 28 19.81 -5.56 19.32
N THR A 29 18.91 -4.63 18.96
CA THR A 29 19.00 -3.23 19.38
C THR A 29 18.98 -3.10 20.90
N VAL A 30 18.08 -3.80 21.60
CA VAL A 30 18.04 -3.81 23.08
C VAL A 30 19.34 -4.36 23.66
N ALA A 31 19.87 -5.46 23.12
CA ALA A 31 21.12 -6.05 23.58
C ALA A 31 22.30 -5.09 23.42
N VAL A 32 22.41 -4.41 22.28
CA VAL A 32 23.43 -3.39 22.01
C VAL A 32 23.29 -2.23 23.00
N GLN A 33 22.08 -1.73 23.22
CA GLN A 33 21.82 -0.64 24.17
C GLN A 33 22.15 -1.03 25.62
N LEU A 34 21.89 -2.28 26.03
CA LEU A 34 22.27 -2.78 27.36
C LEU A 34 23.80 -2.82 27.52
N VAL A 35 24.53 -3.27 26.50
CA VAL A 35 26.00 -3.26 26.52
C VAL A 35 26.53 -1.81 26.59
N MET A 36 25.98 -0.91 25.78
CA MET A 36 26.35 0.51 25.81
C MET A 36 26.07 1.13 27.18
N SER A 37 24.91 0.86 27.77
CA SER A 37 24.54 1.34 29.10
C SER A 37 25.48 0.81 30.19
N ALA A 38 25.86 -0.47 30.14
CA ALA A 38 26.83 -1.06 31.06
C ALA A 38 28.24 -0.43 30.92
N SER A 39 28.58 0.10 29.75
CA SER A 39 29.83 0.83 29.50
C SER A 39 29.77 2.34 29.80
N GLY A 40 28.71 2.81 30.48
CA GLY A 40 28.52 4.23 30.82
C GLY A 40 27.78 5.05 29.76
N GLY A 41 27.15 4.40 28.78
CA GLY A 41 26.29 5.02 27.78
C GLY A 41 24.89 5.35 28.29
N SER A 42 24.02 5.84 27.39
CA SER A 42 22.63 6.18 27.70
C SER A 42 21.80 4.96 28.14
N ASN A 43 20.74 5.22 28.90
CA ASN A 43 19.78 4.18 29.28
C ASN A 43 19.15 3.52 28.03
N PRO A 44 18.87 2.20 28.07
CA PRO A 44 18.19 1.51 26.99
C PRO A 44 16.75 2.02 26.82
N ASP A 45 16.33 2.13 25.57
CA ASP A 45 14.96 2.49 25.22
C ASP A 45 14.06 1.24 25.30
N LEU A 46 13.18 1.23 26.29
CA LEU A 46 12.22 0.15 26.54
C LEU A 46 11.26 -0.07 25.37
N GLY A 47 11.07 0.92 24.50
CA GLY A 47 10.25 0.82 23.29
C GLY A 47 10.67 -0.33 22.40
N TRP A 48 11.97 -0.56 22.22
CA TRP A 48 12.48 -1.69 21.43
C TRP A 48 12.15 -3.05 22.05
N GLY A 49 12.12 -3.15 23.38
CA GLY A 49 11.67 -4.35 24.08
C GLY A 49 10.19 -4.64 23.83
N VAL A 50 9.34 -3.61 23.85
CA VAL A 50 7.91 -3.74 23.52
C VAL A 50 7.73 -4.19 22.07
N VAL A 51 8.43 -3.57 21.11
CA VAL A 51 8.36 -3.95 19.69
C VAL A 51 8.79 -5.41 19.49
N ALA A 52 9.84 -5.86 20.17
CA ALA A 52 10.29 -7.25 20.13
C ALA A 52 9.22 -8.24 20.61
N VAL A 53 8.60 -7.97 21.77
CA VAL A 53 7.56 -8.83 22.36
C VAL A 53 6.33 -8.88 21.46
N VAL A 54 5.83 -7.72 21.03
CA VAL A 54 4.65 -7.63 20.16
C VAL A 54 4.90 -8.34 18.83
N SER A 55 6.05 -8.11 18.20
CA SER A 55 6.40 -8.75 16.92
C SER A 55 6.54 -10.27 17.05
N THR A 56 7.12 -10.76 18.15
CA THR A 56 7.19 -12.20 18.43
C THR A 56 5.79 -12.82 18.61
N GLY A 57 4.91 -12.13 19.34
CA GLY A 57 3.52 -12.54 19.50
C GLY A 57 2.77 -12.60 18.16
N LEU A 58 2.93 -11.56 17.32
CA LEU A 58 2.33 -11.49 15.99
C LEU A 58 2.87 -12.59 15.06
N ALA A 59 4.16 -12.90 15.09
CA ALA A 59 4.72 -14.03 14.35
C ALA A 59 4.12 -15.37 14.82
N GLY A 60 4.03 -15.56 16.14
CA GLY A 60 3.44 -16.76 16.76
C GLY A 60 1.96 -16.94 16.42
N TRP A 61 1.19 -15.85 16.36
CA TRP A 61 -0.20 -15.84 15.92
C TRP A 61 -0.30 -16.09 14.42
N ALA A 62 0.49 -15.39 13.60
CA ALA A 62 0.44 -15.48 12.14
C ALA A 62 0.75 -16.91 11.67
N THR A 63 1.73 -17.59 12.26
CA THR A 63 2.06 -18.99 11.94
C THR A 63 0.88 -19.94 12.22
N ARG A 64 0.23 -19.81 13.38
CA ARG A 64 -0.83 -20.73 13.85
C ARG A 64 -2.22 -20.39 13.33
N SER A 65 -2.46 -19.16 12.89
CA SER A 65 -3.79 -18.67 12.54
C SER A 65 -4.36 -19.35 11.28
N GLN A 66 -5.45 -20.10 11.47
CA GLN A 66 -6.26 -20.65 10.37
C GLN A 66 -7.12 -19.57 9.71
N GLY A 67 -7.55 -18.57 10.49
CA GLY A 67 -8.26 -17.40 9.96
C GLY A 67 -7.41 -16.63 8.95
N LEU A 68 -6.14 -16.38 9.28
CA LEU A 68 -5.19 -15.71 8.38
C LEU A 68 -4.90 -16.57 7.14
N LEU A 69 -4.74 -17.89 7.31
CA LEU A 69 -4.59 -18.78 6.17
C LEU A 69 -5.79 -18.68 5.23
N ARG A 70 -7.01 -18.76 5.75
CA ARG A 70 -8.23 -18.67 4.93
C ARG A 70 -8.35 -17.31 4.24
N LEU A 71 -8.08 -16.22 4.97
CA LEU A 71 -8.07 -14.84 4.45
C LEU A 71 -7.15 -14.71 3.23
N LEU A 72 -5.94 -15.25 3.31
CA LEU A 72 -4.90 -15.08 2.30
C LEU A 72 -4.92 -16.13 1.21
N SER A 73 -5.48 -17.32 1.43
CA SER A 73 -5.27 -18.47 0.53
C SER A 73 -6.53 -19.21 0.08
N VAL A 74 -7.75 -18.79 0.46
CA VAL A 74 -8.99 -19.50 0.08
C VAL A 74 -9.95 -18.57 -0.66
N ALA A 75 -10.65 -19.08 -1.67
CA ALA A 75 -11.67 -18.33 -2.43
C ALA A 75 -13.09 -18.88 -2.22
N ASP A 76 -13.54 -18.89 -0.96
CA ASP A 76 -14.91 -19.28 -0.59
C ASP A 76 -15.70 -18.08 -0.03
N PRO A 77 -17.03 -18.19 0.15
CA PRO A 77 -17.86 -17.08 0.66
C PRO A 77 -17.42 -16.58 2.05
N TRP A 78 -16.95 -17.47 2.92
CA TRP A 78 -16.48 -17.11 4.26
C TRP A 78 -15.16 -16.33 4.22
N ALA A 79 -14.24 -16.69 3.34
CA ALA A 79 -13.01 -15.96 3.08
C ALA A 79 -13.34 -14.57 2.52
N HIS A 80 -14.36 -14.47 1.65
CA HIS A 80 -14.86 -13.18 1.18
C HIS A 80 -15.36 -12.30 2.33
N GLN A 81 -16.24 -12.82 3.20
CA GLN A 81 -16.70 -12.10 4.40
C GLN A 81 -15.56 -11.75 5.36
N GLY A 82 -14.56 -12.64 5.50
CA GLY A 82 -13.35 -12.37 6.29
C GLY A 82 -12.55 -11.19 5.72
N ARG A 83 -12.40 -11.12 4.40
CA ARG A 83 -11.74 -9.99 3.73
C ARG A 83 -12.54 -8.70 3.86
N THR A 84 -13.87 -8.76 3.78
CA THR A 84 -14.74 -7.60 4.04
C THR A 84 -14.52 -7.04 5.44
N ARG A 85 -14.53 -7.91 6.46
CA ARG A 85 -14.25 -7.50 7.85
C ARG A 85 -12.84 -6.95 8.01
N ALA A 86 -11.85 -7.57 7.36
CA ALA A 86 -10.47 -7.08 7.40
C ALA A 86 -10.33 -5.70 6.76
N VAL A 87 -10.98 -5.43 5.62
CA VAL A 87 -10.97 -4.12 4.96
C VAL A 87 -11.61 -3.04 5.84
N TRP A 88 -12.78 -3.30 6.42
CA TRP A 88 -13.39 -2.36 7.35
C TRP A 88 -12.53 -2.15 8.61
N GLY A 89 -11.91 -3.20 9.13
CA GLY A 89 -10.97 -3.12 10.24
C GLY A 89 -9.74 -2.27 9.91
N LEU A 90 -9.18 -2.41 8.70
CA LEU A 90 -8.07 -1.59 8.21
C LEU A 90 -8.48 -0.12 8.07
N LEU A 91 -9.66 0.15 7.51
CA LEU A 91 -10.16 1.52 7.38
C LEU A 91 -10.37 2.16 8.77
N ALA A 92 -10.99 1.44 9.70
CA ALA A 92 -11.16 1.90 11.07
C ALA A 92 -9.82 2.15 11.76
N LEU A 93 -8.84 1.25 11.57
CA LEU A 93 -7.49 1.42 12.10
C LEU A 93 -6.81 2.69 11.56
N VAL A 94 -6.91 2.96 10.26
CA VAL A 94 -6.36 4.19 9.66
C VAL A 94 -7.03 5.42 10.26
N VAL A 95 -8.37 5.43 10.35
CA VAL A 95 -9.10 6.56 10.96
C VAL A 95 -8.67 6.77 12.42
N LEU A 96 -8.59 5.70 13.21
CA LEU A 96 -8.12 5.78 14.60
C LEU A 96 -6.69 6.28 14.72
N LEU A 97 -5.81 5.85 13.80
CA LEU A 97 -4.42 6.31 13.77
C LEU A 97 -4.35 7.81 13.45
N VAL A 98 -5.07 8.27 12.43
CA VAL A 98 -5.14 9.70 12.07
C VAL A 98 -5.68 10.52 13.24
N VAL A 99 -6.80 10.10 13.84
CA VAL A 99 -7.40 10.80 14.99
C VAL A 99 -6.45 10.80 16.18
N GLY A 100 -5.86 9.66 16.53
CA GLY A 100 -4.94 9.55 17.66
C GLY A 100 -3.67 10.37 17.49
N LEU A 101 -3.11 10.42 16.28
CA LEU A 101 -1.95 11.27 15.99
C LEU A 101 -2.31 12.76 16.05
N LYS A 102 -3.50 13.14 15.56
CA LYS A 102 -3.97 14.53 15.63
C LYS A 102 -4.23 14.99 17.07
N THR A 103 -4.92 14.18 17.87
CA THR A 103 -5.26 14.54 19.25
C THR A 103 -4.08 14.40 20.22
N GLY A 104 -3.11 13.53 19.90
CA GLY A 104 -1.87 13.36 20.67
C GLY A 104 -0.79 14.39 20.34
N SER A 105 -0.90 15.13 19.24
CA SER A 105 0.06 16.16 18.87
C SER A 105 -0.23 17.47 19.62
N PRO A 106 0.78 18.15 20.20
CA PRO A 106 0.59 19.40 20.94
C PRO A 106 -0.07 20.51 20.12
N ASP A 107 0.24 20.57 18.83
CA ASP A 107 -0.31 21.52 17.88
C ASP A 107 -0.32 20.95 16.46
N ARG A 108 -0.86 21.75 15.51
CA ARG A 108 -0.98 21.37 14.10
C ARG A 108 0.37 21.20 13.41
N ASP A 109 1.42 21.90 13.83
CA ASP A 109 2.72 21.86 13.18
C ASP A 109 3.55 20.67 13.68
N ALA A 110 3.44 20.31 14.96
CA ALA A 110 3.98 19.07 15.51
C ALA A 110 3.39 17.83 14.81
N TYR A 111 2.07 17.81 14.57
CA TYR A 111 1.43 16.76 13.78
C TYR A 111 2.01 16.69 12.36
N LYS A 112 2.13 17.85 11.70
CA LYS A 112 2.64 17.90 10.33
C LYS A 112 4.07 17.39 10.22
N ASN A 113 4.95 17.82 11.12
CA ASN A 113 6.36 17.45 11.10
C ASN A 113 6.59 15.98 11.45
N LEU A 114 5.83 15.43 12.41
CA LEU A 114 5.95 14.02 12.80
C LEU A 114 5.50 13.06 11.70
N VAL A 115 4.41 13.41 11.01
CA VAL A 115 3.72 12.49 10.10
C VAL A 115 4.14 12.69 8.64
N PHE A 116 4.40 13.94 8.25
CA PHE A 116 4.62 14.37 6.86
C PHE A 116 5.82 15.33 6.71
N GLY A 117 6.75 15.34 7.67
CA GLY A 117 8.07 15.95 7.44
C GLY A 117 8.88 15.09 6.47
N GLU A 118 9.93 15.65 5.86
CA GLU A 118 10.84 14.92 4.96
C GLU A 118 11.31 13.60 5.60
N GLY A 119 10.97 12.48 4.98
CA GLY A 119 11.27 11.15 5.52
C GLY A 119 10.30 10.72 6.64
N GLY A 120 9.07 11.24 6.61
CA GLY A 120 8.02 10.96 7.59
C GLY A 120 7.51 9.51 7.51
N LEU A 121 6.76 9.09 8.54
CA LEU A 121 6.25 7.73 8.62
C LEU A 121 5.31 7.39 7.45
N VAL A 122 4.49 8.35 7.02
CA VAL A 122 3.53 8.15 5.93
C VAL A 122 4.24 8.04 4.59
N GLU A 123 5.23 8.90 4.31
CA GLU A 123 6.06 8.87 3.11
C GLU A 123 6.78 7.52 2.95
N TRP A 124 7.52 7.07 3.97
CA TRP A 124 8.18 5.77 3.91
C TRP A 124 7.21 4.59 3.79
N SER A 125 6.00 4.74 4.32
CA SER A 125 4.94 3.75 4.15
C SER A 125 4.43 3.73 2.70
N GLN A 126 4.24 4.89 2.07
CA GLN A 126 3.88 5.01 0.65
C GLN A 126 4.97 4.36 -0.22
N VAL A 127 6.24 4.68 0.03
CA VAL A 127 7.41 4.11 -0.65
C VAL A 127 7.40 2.58 -0.58
N LEU A 128 7.27 2.01 0.62
CA LEU A 128 7.24 0.56 0.82
C LEU A 128 6.06 -0.07 0.05
N VAL A 129 4.87 0.51 0.15
CA VAL A 129 3.67 0.00 -0.52
C VAL A 129 3.80 0.08 -2.03
N LEU A 130 4.33 1.17 -2.59
CA LEU A 130 4.54 1.35 -4.02
C LEU A 130 5.60 0.41 -4.58
N VAL A 131 6.69 0.14 -3.85
CA VAL A 131 7.68 -0.89 -4.21
C VAL A 131 7.00 -2.26 -4.30
N LEU A 132 6.20 -2.63 -3.30
CA LEU A 132 5.48 -3.90 -3.27
C LEU A 132 4.41 -3.99 -4.37
N ALA A 133 3.70 -2.90 -4.65
CA ALA A 133 2.70 -2.80 -5.71
C ALA A 133 3.34 -2.96 -7.08
N SER A 134 4.40 -2.20 -7.37
CA SER A 134 5.16 -2.24 -8.62
C SER A 134 5.71 -3.64 -8.89
N ARG A 135 6.37 -4.24 -7.89
CA ARG A 135 6.88 -5.61 -7.97
C ARG A 135 5.77 -6.62 -8.22
N THR A 136 4.62 -6.46 -7.56
CA THR A 136 3.49 -7.38 -7.72
C THR A 136 2.86 -7.27 -9.09
N ALA A 137 2.67 -6.04 -9.60
CA ALA A 137 2.17 -5.78 -10.95
C ALA A 137 3.09 -6.37 -12.02
N TRP A 138 4.41 -6.18 -11.89
CA TRP A 138 5.41 -6.76 -12.82
C TRP A 138 5.32 -8.28 -12.88
N LEU A 139 5.21 -8.91 -11.72
CA LEU A 139 5.15 -10.35 -11.60
C LEU A 139 3.81 -10.93 -12.08
N ILE A 140 2.69 -10.21 -11.91
CA ILE A 140 1.42 -10.56 -12.57
C ILE A 140 1.60 -10.50 -14.08
N GLY A 141 2.21 -9.44 -14.61
CA GLY A 141 2.47 -9.31 -16.05
C GLY A 141 3.32 -10.47 -16.59
N SER A 142 4.34 -10.88 -15.83
CA SER A 142 5.19 -12.04 -16.16
C SER A 142 4.40 -13.35 -16.13
N ASP A 143 3.55 -13.56 -15.13
CA ASP A 143 2.66 -14.72 -15.05
C ASP A 143 1.69 -14.77 -16.22
N LEU A 144 1.10 -13.63 -16.60
CA LEU A 144 0.16 -13.55 -17.72
C LEU A 144 0.86 -13.85 -19.05
N ASN A 145 2.06 -13.31 -19.27
CA ASN A 145 2.88 -13.61 -20.46
C ASN A 145 3.26 -15.10 -20.55
N ALA A 146 3.42 -15.79 -19.42
CA ALA A 146 3.74 -17.21 -19.40
C ALA A 146 2.50 -18.11 -19.58
N ARG A 147 1.32 -17.67 -19.12
CA ARG A 147 0.07 -18.45 -19.17
C ARG A 147 -0.72 -18.27 -20.45
N LEU A 148 -0.67 -17.08 -21.02
CA LEU A 148 -1.48 -16.68 -22.16
C LEU A 148 -0.59 -16.67 -23.41
N GLN A 149 -1.13 -17.15 -24.52
CA GLN A 149 -0.50 -17.01 -25.83
C GLN A 149 -0.40 -15.53 -26.26
N GLU A 150 -1.29 -14.68 -25.71
CA GLU A 150 -1.34 -13.25 -25.95
C GLU A 150 -0.48 -12.48 -24.95
N ARG A 151 0.50 -11.72 -25.46
CA ARG A 151 1.41 -10.91 -24.61
C ARG A 151 0.81 -9.56 -24.17
N ARG A 152 -0.29 -9.12 -24.77
CA ARG A 152 -0.87 -7.79 -24.51
C ARG A 152 -1.28 -7.58 -23.04
N PRO A 153 -2.00 -8.52 -22.39
CA PRO A 153 -2.37 -8.36 -20.97
C PRO A 153 -1.15 -8.31 -20.06
N GLY A 154 -0.13 -9.13 -20.31
CA GLY A 154 1.09 -9.11 -19.51
C GLY A 154 1.88 -7.82 -19.66
N ARG A 155 2.02 -7.31 -20.90
CA ARG A 155 2.62 -5.99 -21.18
C ARG A 155 1.86 -4.83 -20.53
N LEU A 156 0.52 -4.89 -20.49
CA LEU A 156 -0.29 -3.88 -19.82
C LEU A 156 0.05 -3.81 -18.31
N PHE A 157 0.18 -4.97 -17.66
CA PHE A 157 0.58 -5.04 -16.25
C PHE A 157 2.02 -4.58 -16.00
N GLN A 158 2.94 -4.88 -16.92
CA GLN A 158 4.32 -4.40 -16.85
C GLN A 158 4.40 -2.88 -17.07
N GLY A 159 3.61 -2.33 -18.00
CA GLY A 159 3.45 -0.89 -18.18
C GLY A 159 2.88 -0.22 -16.94
N GLY A 160 1.83 -0.80 -16.33
CA GLY A 160 1.29 -0.34 -15.05
C GLY A 160 2.31 -0.40 -13.91
N ALA A 161 3.17 -1.41 -13.87
CA ALA A 161 4.28 -1.49 -12.92
C ALA A 161 5.29 -0.36 -13.14
N ALA A 162 5.60 0.01 -14.38
CA ALA A 162 6.44 1.16 -14.70
C ALA A 162 5.78 2.47 -14.24
N CYS A 163 4.48 2.65 -14.45
CA CYS A 163 3.75 3.83 -13.95
C CYS A 163 3.80 3.92 -12.41
N LEU A 164 3.57 2.81 -11.69
CA LEU A 164 3.69 2.78 -10.23
C LEU A 164 5.13 3.05 -9.76
N ALA A 165 6.13 2.60 -10.51
CA ALA A 165 7.53 2.90 -10.23
C ALA A 165 7.85 4.39 -10.47
N LEU A 166 7.23 5.04 -11.45
CA LEU A 166 7.36 6.49 -11.65
C LEU A 166 6.74 7.26 -10.47
N VAL A 167 5.56 6.86 -10.00
CA VAL A 167 4.96 7.44 -8.78
C VAL A 167 5.90 7.25 -7.59
N LEU A 168 6.44 6.04 -7.38
CA LEU A 168 7.44 5.79 -6.35
C LEU A 168 8.66 6.72 -6.45
N MET A 169 9.16 6.98 -7.66
CA MET A 169 10.29 7.89 -7.84
C MET A 169 9.89 9.32 -7.51
N GLU A 170 8.69 9.78 -7.89
CA GLU A 170 8.18 11.09 -7.48
C GLU A 170 8.09 11.21 -5.96
N GLU A 171 7.53 10.22 -5.25
CA GLU A 171 7.45 10.22 -3.77
C GLU A 171 8.84 10.22 -3.09
N LEU A 172 9.89 9.79 -3.79
CA LEU A 172 11.28 9.81 -3.29
C LEU A 172 12.07 11.03 -3.77
N ALA A 173 11.41 12.01 -4.40
CA ALA A 173 12.07 13.12 -5.08
C ALA A 173 13.20 12.65 -6.02
N TRP A 174 12.88 11.63 -6.80
CA TRP A 174 13.77 10.91 -7.71
C TRP A 174 15.04 10.33 -7.04
N GLY A 175 15.01 10.14 -5.73
CA GLY A 175 16.12 9.66 -4.90
C GLY A 175 16.81 10.76 -4.09
N GLN A 176 16.41 12.02 -4.23
CA GLN A 176 16.98 13.13 -3.46
C GLN A 176 16.88 12.90 -1.95
N VAL A 177 15.77 12.32 -1.48
CA VAL A 177 15.56 12.00 -0.05
C VAL A 177 16.63 11.03 0.48
N ILE A 178 17.12 10.12 -0.37
CA ILE A 178 18.09 9.08 0.03
C ILE A 178 19.53 9.57 -0.09
N PHE A 179 19.85 10.28 -1.17
CA PHE A 179 21.22 10.65 -1.53
C PHE A 179 21.56 12.11 -1.23
N SER A 180 20.58 12.90 -0.80
CA SER A 180 20.73 14.29 -0.34
C SER A 180 21.46 15.21 -1.32
N TRP A 181 21.26 15.01 -2.63
CA TRP A 181 21.75 15.95 -3.63
C TRP A 181 20.92 17.24 -3.64
N ARG A 182 21.47 18.30 -4.21
CA ARG A 182 20.77 19.59 -4.34
C ARG A 182 19.86 19.58 -5.55
N THR A 183 18.70 20.21 -5.40
CA THR A 183 17.78 20.48 -6.50
C THR A 183 18.45 21.36 -7.56
N PRO A 184 18.39 20.97 -8.85
CA PRO A 184 18.99 21.76 -9.93
C PRO A 184 18.41 23.17 -9.99
N ALA A 185 19.25 24.18 -10.29
CA ALA A 185 18.85 25.60 -10.24
C ALA A 185 17.59 25.91 -11.07
N LEU A 186 17.51 25.37 -12.30
CA LEU A 186 16.36 25.54 -13.18
C LEU A 186 15.05 25.00 -12.60
N LEU A 187 15.11 23.90 -11.84
CA LEU A 187 13.92 23.34 -11.19
C LEU A 187 13.59 24.15 -9.93
N ASN A 188 14.62 24.60 -9.21
CA ASN A 188 14.47 25.39 -7.99
C ASN A 188 13.73 26.73 -8.19
N GLU A 189 13.83 27.31 -9.39
CA GLU A 189 13.11 28.54 -9.76
C GLU A 189 11.60 28.36 -9.87
N ILE A 190 11.12 27.14 -10.12
CA ILE A 190 9.70 26.83 -10.39
C ILE A 190 9.09 25.83 -9.40
N ASN A 191 9.91 25.26 -8.52
CA ASN A 191 9.53 24.24 -7.54
C ASN A 191 9.27 24.88 -6.17
N ALA A 192 8.14 24.58 -5.55
CA ALA A 192 7.77 25.22 -4.28
C ALA A 192 8.45 24.61 -3.04
N GLN A 193 9.11 23.46 -3.17
CA GLN A 193 9.63 22.66 -2.05
C GLN A 193 11.16 22.41 -2.14
N ASN A 194 11.85 23.00 -3.13
CA ASN A 194 13.26 22.72 -3.41
C ASN A 194 13.55 21.22 -3.54
N GLU A 195 12.64 20.47 -4.17
CA GLU A 195 12.77 19.02 -4.39
C GLU A 195 12.86 18.69 -5.88
N THR A 196 13.51 17.57 -6.19
CA THR A 196 13.62 17.02 -7.54
C THR A 196 12.35 16.25 -7.85
N THR A 197 11.21 16.93 -7.92
CA THR A 197 9.89 16.36 -8.24
C THR A 197 9.16 17.20 -9.28
N LEU A 198 8.28 16.54 -10.03
CA LEU A 198 7.41 17.21 -10.99
C LEU A 198 6.15 17.75 -10.33
N HIS A 199 5.62 17.06 -9.31
CA HIS A 199 4.37 17.48 -8.67
C HIS A 199 4.51 18.73 -7.77
N ASN A 200 5.74 19.15 -7.43
CA ASN A 200 6.00 20.36 -6.66
C ASN A 200 6.29 21.58 -7.55
N ILE A 201 6.18 21.43 -8.87
CA ILE A 201 6.22 22.57 -9.79
C ILE A 201 4.94 23.40 -9.56
N GLY A 202 5.09 24.71 -9.32
CA GLY A 202 4.00 25.56 -8.80
C GLY A 202 2.67 25.45 -9.56
N TRP A 203 2.69 25.45 -10.90
CA TRP A 203 1.45 25.34 -11.69
C TRP A 203 0.70 24.01 -11.52
N PHE A 204 1.44 22.93 -11.24
CA PHE A 204 0.90 21.60 -10.98
C PHE A 204 0.36 21.53 -9.54
N GLN A 205 1.16 22.02 -8.59
CA GLN A 205 0.81 22.07 -7.17
C GLN A 205 -0.48 22.87 -6.92
N ASP A 206 -0.68 24.00 -7.62
CA ASP A 206 -1.90 24.81 -7.52
C ASP A 206 -3.19 24.06 -7.93
N ARG A 207 -3.04 22.96 -8.68
CA ARG A 207 -4.16 22.14 -9.20
C ARG A 207 -4.19 20.75 -8.57
N LEU A 208 -3.26 20.45 -7.67
CA LEU A 208 -3.01 19.10 -7.18
C LEU A 208 -4.20 18.58 -6.38
N ASP A 209 -4.82 19.39 -5.52
CA ASP A 209 -5.99 18.99 -4.73
C ASP A 209 -7.16 18.54 -5.65
N VAL A 210 -7.52 19.36 -6.65
CA VAL A 210 -8.60 19.05 -7.60
C VAL A 210 -8.22 17.89 -8.53
N GLY A 211 -6.98 17.87 -9.01
CA GLY A 211 -6.45 16.79 -9.85
C GLY A 211 -6.50 15.44 -9.13
N THR A 212 -6.11 15.42 -7.86
CA THR A 212 -6.14 14.22 -6.99
C THR A 212 -7.57 13.76 -6.75
N PHE A 213 -8.49 14.68 -6.49
CA PHE A 213 -9.92 14.35 -6.39
C PHE A 213 -10.45 13.71 -7.69
N LEU A 214 -10.21 14.32 -8.84
CA LEU A 214 -10.68 13.78 -10.12
C LEU A 214 -10.04 12.42 -10.44
N ALA A 215 -8.74 12.26 -10.19
CA ALA A 215 -8.03 10.99 -10.39
C ALA A 215 -8.60 9.88 -9.49
N THR A 216 -8.75 10.14 -8.19
CA THR A 216 -9.30 9.16 -7.25
C THR A 216 -10.76 8.82 -7.55
N LEU A 217 -11.57 9.80 -7.97
CA LEU A 217 -12.95 9.56 -8.43
C LEU A 217 -12.99 8.68 -9.68
N GLY A 218 -12.08 8.91 -10.64
CA GLY A 218 -11.93 8.07 -11.83
C GLY A 218 -11.55 6.63 -11.47
N VAL A 219 -10.60 6.45 -10.55
CA VAL A 219 -10.21 5.12 -10.04
C VAL A 219 -11.39 4.44 -9.33
N LEU A 220 -12.13 5.16 -8.49
CA LEU A 220 -13.34 4.64 -7.83
C LEU A 220 -14.37 4.18 -8.86
N ALA A 221 -14.64 4.98 -9.89
CA ALA A 221 -15.55 4.62 -10.96
C ALA A 221 -15.10 3.33 -11.66
N VAL A 222 -13.81 3.19 -11.99
CA VAL A 222 -13.26 1.95 -12.57
C VAL A 222 -13.47 0.75 -11.63
N VAL A 223 -13.14 0.88 -10.34
CA VAL A 223 -13.26 -0.23 -9.37
C VAL A 223 -14.71 -0.65 -9.14
N VAL A 224 -15.67 0.27 -9.21
CA VAL A 224 -17.10 0.01 -9.04
C VAL A 224 -17.74 -0.56 -10.31
N LEU A 225 -17.35 -0.08 -11.49
CA LEU A 225 -17.94 -0.47 -12.77
C LEU A 225 -17.30 -1.72 -13.38
N ALA A 226 -16.00 -1.94 -13.15
CA ALA A 226 -15.25 -3.05 -13.70
C ALA A 226 -15.88 -4.44 -13.43
N PRO A 227 -16.42 -4.75 -12.23
CA PRO A 227 -17.07 -6.04 -12.00
C PRO A 227 -18.18 -6.36 -13.00
N ARG A 228 -19.00 -5.38 -13.39
CA ARG A 228 -20.09 -5.58 -14.36
C ARG A 228 -19.53 -5.82 -15.76
N TRP A 229 -18.58 -5.01 -16.20
CA TRP A 229 -17.96 -5.15 -17.52
C TRP A 229 -17.17 -6.45 -17.66
N MET A 230 -16.40 -6.80 -16.62
CA MET A 230 -15.60 -8.02 -16.62
C MET A 230 -16.46 -9.28 -16.57
N GLN A 231 -17.60 -9.25 -15.87
CA GLN A 231 -18.57 -10.34 -15.92
C GLN A 231 -19.14 -10.53 -17.33
N ALA A 232 -19.44 -9.45 -18.05
CA ALA A 232 -19.86 -9.54 -19.45
C ALA A 232 -18.76 -10.13 -20.34
N LEU A 233 -17.51 -9.67 -20.18
CA LEU A 233 -16.36 -10.19 -20.93
C LEU A 233 -16.12 -11.69 -20.68
N THR A 234 -16.23 -12.15 -19.43
CA THR A 234 -16.00 -13.57 -19.09
C THR A 234 -16.92 -14.54 -19.85
N LYS A 235 -18.11 -14.10 -20.30
CA LYS A 235 -19.04 -14.96 -21.05
C LYS A 235 -18.55 -15.28 -22.47
N HIS A 236 -17.66 -14.46 -23.01
CA HIS A 236 -17.17 -14.57 -24.39
C HIS A 236 -15.70 -15.00 -24.47
N CYS A 237 -15.06 -15.25 -23.33
CA CYS A 237 -13.66 -15.63 -23.24
C CYS A 237 -13.48 -17.16 -23.20
N SER A 238 -12.31 -17.64 -23.63
CA SER A 238 -11.87 -19.01 -23.33
C SER A 238 -11.82 -19.26 -21.82
N GLU A 239 -11.85 -20.52 -21.38
CA GLU A 239 -11.82 -20.87 -19.95
C GLU A 239 -10.59 -20.30 -19.23
N SER A 240 -9.42 -20.37 -19.86
CA SER A 240 -8.17 -19.81 -19.34
C SER A 240 -8.25 -18.29 -19.16
N MET A 241 -8.77 -17.57 -20.15
CA MET A 241 -8.97 -16.13 -20.08
C MET A 241 -10.07 -15.77 -19.08
N ALA A 242 -11.13 -16.57 -18.97
CA ALA A 242 -12.19 -16.36 -17.99
C ALA A 242 -11.68 -16.52 -16.55
N ALA A 243 -10.74 -17.43 -16.28
CA ALA A 243 -10.07 -17.55 -14.99
C ALA A 243 -9.21 -16.31 -14.67
N VAL A 244 -8.43 -15.84 -15.65
CA VAL A 244 -7.63 -14.60 -15.54
C VAL A 244 -8.51 -13.39 -15.28
N THR A 245 -9.56 -13.20 -16.08
CA THR A 245 -10.50 -12.07 -15.93
C THR A 245 -11.15 -12.09 -14.54
N ARG A 246 -11.59 -13.25 -14.03
CA ARG A 246 -12.13 -13.36 -12.66
C ARG A 246 -11.11 -12.99 -11.57
N ALA A 247 -9.83 -13.34 -11.75
CA ALA A 247 -8.77 -12.98 -10.82
C ALA A 247 -8.45 -11.48 -10.86
N LEU A 248 -8.56 -10.86 -12.03
CA LEU A 248 -8.36 -9.42 -12.26
C LEU A 248 -9.53 -8.57 -11.80
N THR A 249 -10.75 -9.12 -11.73
CA THR A 249 -11.93 -8.37 -11.32
C THR A 249 -11.74 -7.79 -9.92
N PRO A 250 -11.84 -6.45 -9.75
CA PRO A 250 -11.77 -5.81 -8.45
C PRO A 250 -12.80 -6.39 -7.50
N ALA A 251 -12.39 -6.70 -6.28
CA ALA A 251 -13.30 -7.28 -5.30
C ALA A 251 -14.21 -6.19 -4.71
N VAL A 252 -15.51 -6.44 -4.64
CA VAL A 252 -16.51 -5.49 -4.10
C VAL A 252 -16.20 -5.06 -2.67
N TYR A 253 -15.62 -5.94 -1.86
CA TYR A 253 -15.22 -5.60 -0.49
C TYR A 253 -14.12 -4.52 -0.39
N SER A 254 -13.44 -4.18 -1.50
CA SER A 254 -12.42 -3.12 -1.52
C SER A 254 -13.00 -1.73 -1.72
N TRP A 255 -14.26 -1.61 -2.16
CA TRP A 255 -14.91 -0.33 -2.45
C TRP A 255 -14.86 0.68 -1.29
N PRO A 256 -15.02 0.29 -0.01
CA PRO A 256 -14.95 1.25 1.10
C PRO A 256 -13.61 2.01 1.17
N LEU A 257 -12.49 1.37 0.79
CA LEU A 257 -11.18 2.04 0.82
C LEU A 257 -11.10 3.12 -0.27
N PHE A 258 -11.47 2.79 -1.50
CA PHE A 258 -11.47 3.75 -2.61
C PHE A 258 -12.47 4.88 -2.39
N LEU A 259 -13.64 4.58 -1.83
CA LEU A 259 -14.64 5.59 -1.48
C LEU A 259 -14.10 6.54 -0.40
N ALA A 260 -13.44 6.01 0.64
CA ALA A 260 -12.85 6.83 1.70
C ALA A 260 -11.78 7.79 1.14
N VAL A 261 -10.93 7.31 0.23
CA VAL A 261 -9.92 8.14 -0.43
C VAL A 261 -10.57 9.24 -1.28
N SER A 262 -11.54 8.90 -2.14
CA SER A 262 -12.23 9.90 -2.97
C SER A 262 -13.00 10.92 -2.13
N ALA A 263 -13.61 10.49 -1.02
CA ALA A 263 -14.31 11.38 -0.11
C ALA A 263 -13.35 12.34 0.62
N LEU A 264 -12.19 11.84 1.06
CA LEU A 264 -11.14 12.68 1.64
C LEU A 264 -10.62 13.69 0.62
N ALA A 265 -10.28 13.25 -0.59
CA ALA A 265 -9.80 14.12 -1.67
C ALA A 265 -10.86 15.17 -2.06
N PHE A 266 -12.15 14.80 -2.06
CA PHE A 266 -13.24 15.76 -2.26
C PHE A 266 -13.25 16.84 -1.18
N CYS A 267 -13.18 16.44 0.10
CA CYS A 267 -13.16 17.40 1.22
C CYS A 267 -11.98 18.37 1.11
N ILE A 268 -10.80 17.88 0.75
CA ILE A 268 -9.60 18.70 0.57
C ILE A 268 -9.78 19.66 -0.62
N ALA A 269 -10.14 19.14 -1.80
CA ALA A 269 -10.32 19.94 -3.02
C ALA A 269 -11.39 21.04 -2.88
N THR A 270 -12.44 20.79 -2.11
CA THR A 270 -13.53 21.75 -1.85
C THR A 270 -13.36 22.56 -0.58
N ARG A 271 -12.30 22.29 0.21
CA ARG A 271 -12.07 22.85 1.55
C ARG A 271 -13.21 22.61 2.54
N THR A 272 -14.02 21.58 2.29
CA THR A 272 -15.10 21.15 3.19
C THR A 272 -14.49 20.53 4.44
N PHE A 273 -14.98 20.93 5.62
CA PHE A 273 -14.45 20.52 6.93
C PHE A 273 -12.97 20.87 7.15
N SER A 274 -12.48 21.98 6.59
CA SER A 274 -11.06 22.40 6.68
C SER A 274 -10.52 22.61 8.11
N GLU A 275 -11.39 22.75 9.11
CA GLU A 275 -10.97 22.78 10.53
C GLU A 275 -10.56 21.40 11.09
N LEU A 276 -11.08 20.33 10.49
CA LEU A 276 -10.85 18.94 10.89
C LEU A 276 -9.93 18.20 9.90
N ILE A 277 -10.12 18.47 8.60
CA ILE A 277 -9.36 17.88 7.50
C ILE A 277 -8.38 18.92 6.99
N LEU A 278 -7.10 18.68 7.26
CA LEU A 278 -6.00 19.53 6.82
C LEU A 278 -5.63 19.13 5.39
N ASN A 279 -5.13 20.07 4.58
CA ASN A 279 -4.69 19.74 3.22
C ASN A 279 -3.64 18.61 3.23
N ARG A 280 -2.72 18.63 4.20
CA ARG A 280 -1.71 17.58 4.37
C ARG A 280 -2.28 16.19 4.72
N ASP A 281 -3.55 16.07 5.12
CA ASP A 281 -4.18 14.76 5.26
C ASP A 281 -4.30 14.01 3.91
N GLN A 282 -4.08 14.70 2.78
CA GLN A 282 -4.02 14.08 1.47
C GLN A 282 -3.02 12.92 1.40
N GLU A 283 -1.89 13.04 2.10
CA GLU A 283 -0.85 12.01 2.20
C GLU A 283 -1.41 10.68 2.75
N TRP A 284 -2.34 10.75 3.72
CA TRP A 284 -3.06 9.57 4.20
C TRP A 284 -3.98 9.00 3.11
N GLY A 285 -4.62 9.87 2.34
CA GLY A 285 -5.42 9.47 1.18
C GLY A 285 -4.59 8.72 0.15
N GLU A 286 -3.40 9.21 -0.16
CA GLU A 286 -2.45 8.59 -1.09
C GLU A 286 -1.94 7.25 -0.56
N LEU A 287 -1.55 7.18 0.72
CA LEU A 287 -1.15 5.91 1.35
C LEU A 287 -2.27 4.87 1.26
N VAL A 288 -3.52 5.26 1.58
CA VAL A 288 -4.68 4.35 1.49
C VAL A 288 -4.96 3.96 0.04
N LEU A 289 -4.80 4.87 -0.92
CA LEU A 289 -4.95 4.58 -2.35
C LEU A 289 -3.93 3.53 -2.81
N TYR A 290 -2.65 3.76 -2.54
CA TYR A 290 -1.56 2.86 -2.91
C TYR A 290 -1.72 1.50 -2.25
N ALA A 291 -2.11 1.48 -0.96
CA ALA A 291 -2.37 0.25 -0.23
C ALA A 291 -3.57 -0.52 -0.83
N SER A 292 -4.62 0.19 -1.24
CA SER A 292 -5.80 -0.41 -1.88
C SER A 292 -5.46 -1.05 -3.22
N ILE A 293 -4.66 -0.36 -4.05
CA ILE A 293 -4.15 -0.89 -5.32
C ILE A 293 -3.29 -2.12 -5.06
N TYR A 294 -2.37 -2.05 -4.09
CA TYR A 294 -1.53 -3.19 -3.72
C TYR A 294 -2.35 -4.39 -3.26
N LEU A 295 -3.37 -4.20 -2.42
CA LEU A 295 -4.25 -5.29 -1.95
C LEU A 295 -5.00 -5.96 -3.11
N LEU A 296 -5.47 -5.19 -4.11
CA LEU A 296 -6.08 -5.73 -5.31
C LEU A 296 -5.08 -6.56 -6.13
N LEU A 297 -3.88 -6.03 -6.37
CA LEU A 297 -2.81 -6.73 -7.08
C LEU A 297 -2.41 -8.02 -6.36
N LEU A 298 -2.23 -7.96 -5.04
CA LEU A 298 -1.86 -9.10 -4.22
C LEU A 298 -2.92 -10.20 -4.29
N ARG A 299 -4.20 -9.83 -4.18
CA ARG A 299 -5.33 -10.75 -4.37
C ARG A 299 -5.28 -11.39 -5.76
N THR A 300 -5.16 -10.60 -6.83
CA THR A 300 -5.07 -11.11 -8.20
C THR A 300 -3.95 -12.13 -8.32
N ARG A 301 -2.76 -11.79 -7.84
CA ARG A 301 -1.60 -12.67 -7.91
C ARG A 301 -1.81 -14.00 -7.16
N VAL A 302 -2.45 -13.95 -6.00
CA VAL A 302 -2.82 -15.17 -5.24
C VAL A 302 -3.80 -16.02 -6.04
N LEU A 303 -4.85 -15.41 -6.60
CA LEU A 303 -5.90 -16.13 -7.34
C LEU A 303 -5.42 -16.72 -8.66
N LEU A 304 -4.44 -16.08 -9.32
CA LEU A 304 -3.78 -16.67 -10.50
C LEU A 304 -3.04 -17.98 -10.16
N GLY A 305 -2.68 -18.21 -8.90
CA GLY A 305 -1.92 -19.40 -8.48
C GLY A 305 -0.51 -19.45 -9.09
N PRO A 306 0.25 -20.55 -8.95
CA PRO A 306 1.51 -20.75 -9.67
C PRO A 306 1.26 -20.99 -11.16
N VAL A 307 2.23 -20.66 -12.01
CA VAL A 307 2.20 -21.08 -13.43
C VAL A 307 2.49 -22.58 -13.36
N GLN A 308 1.49 -23.42 -13.68
CA GLN A 308 1.74 -24.84 -13.91
C GLN A 308 2.50 -24.94 -15.23
N ASP A 309 3.49 -25.82 -15.31
CA ASP A 309 4.39 -25.96 -16.46
C ASP A 309 3.62 -25.77 -17.77
N ALA A 310 4.12 -24.83 -18.58
CA ALA A 310 3.59 -24.60 -19.91
C ALA A 310 3.56 -25.95 -20.65
N PRO A 311 2.51 -26.24 -21.45
CA PRO A 311 2.48 -27.46 -22.25
C PRO A 311 3.74 -27.60 -23.11
#